data_AF-A0A8J7JMJ1-F1
#
_entry.id   AF-A0A8J7JMJ1-F1
#
_cell.length_a   1.000
_cell.length_b   1.000
_cell.length_c   1.000
_cell.angle_alpha   90.00
_cell.angle_beta   90.00
_cell.angle_gamma   90.00
#
_symmetry.space_group_name_H-M   'P 1'
#
loop_
_entity.id
_entity.type
_entity.pdbx_description
1 polymer ?
#
loop_
_entity_poly.entity_id
_entity_poly.type
_entity_poly.pdbx_seq_one_letter_code
_entity_poly.pdbx_strand_id
1 'polypeptide(L)'
;MIEILEKAVLTALGAASLTQKKAEEMVEELKARYKMSEEEGRAFMERIQEMARAGKERSTDFAETEVKRVLDRIGVITREEFDLLKRRVDGLEARQRPVDDEPGPEC
;
A
#
# COMPACT_ATOMS: atom_id res chain seq x y z
N MET A 1 -0.59 4.63 -33.91
CA MET A 1 0.06 5.94 -33.66
C MET A 1 -0.49 6.61 -32.40
N ILE A 2 -1.82 6.71 -32.24
CA ILE A 2 -2.45 7.29 -31.04
C ILE A 2 -2.00 6.60 -29.74
N GLU A 3 -1.95 5.26 -29.68
CA GLU A 3 -1.51 4.57 -28.46
C GLU A 3 -0.07 4.89 -28.00
N ILE A 4 0.84 5.19 -28.93
CA ILE A 4 2.22 5.55 -28.59
C ILE A 4 2.25 6.96 -27.99
N LEU A 5 1.42 7.86 -28.51
CA LEU A 5 1.24 9.20 -27.97
C LEU A 5 0.57 9.16 -26.59
N GLU A 6 -0.45 8.32 -26.40
CA GLU A 6 -1.08 8.08 -25.09
C GLU A 6 -0.04 7.62 -24.06
N LYS A 7 0.77 6.62 -24.42
CA LYS A 7 1.83 6.10 -23.54
C LYS A 7 2.92 7.14 -23.25
N ALA A 8 3.31 7.93 -24.24
CA ALA A 8 4.31 9.00 -24.07
C ALA A 8 3.79 10.11 -23.15
N VAL A 9 2.54 10.52 -23.35
CA VAL A 9 1.84 11.48 -22.48
C VAL A 9 1.75 10.96 -21.06
N LEU A 10 1.32 9.71 -20.86
CA LEU A 10 1.16 9.10 -19.54
C LEU A 10 2.49 8.90 -18.81
N THR A 11 3.56 8.59 -19.54
CA THR A 11 4.91 8.50 -18.98
C THR A 11 5.41 9.88 -18.53
N ALA A 12 5.17 10.91 -19.34
CA ALA A 12 5.46 12.29 -18.96
C ALA A 12 4.61 12.74 -17.75
N LEU A 13 3.36 12.27 -17.68
CA LEU A 13 2.41 12.53 -16.59
C LEU A 13 2.86 11.90 -15.26
N GLY A 14 3.35 10.66 -15.32
CA GLY A 14 3.93 9.97 -14.16
C GLY A 14 5.20 10.65 -13.65
N ALA A 15 6.01 11.21 -14.55
CA ALA A 15 7.20 11.98 -14.19
C ALA A 15 6.88 13.37 -13.60
N ALA A 16 5.73 13.97 -13.95
CA ALA A 16 5.35 15.33 -13.56
C ALA A 16 4.44 15.43 -12.31
N SER A 17 4.01 14.31 -11.71
CA SER A 17 3.00 14.24 -10.63
C SER A 17 1.62 14.79 -11.08
N LEU A 18 0.67 13.88 -11.31
CA LEU A 18 -0.70 14.26 -11.66
C LEU A 18 -1.38 15.02 -10.54
N THR A 19 -1.97 16.17 -10.88
CA THR A 19 -3.00 16.84 -10.07
C THR A 19 -4.30 16.90 -10.86
N GLN A 20 -5.45 16.88 -10.17
CA GLN A 20 -6.78 16.85 -10.81
C GLN A 20 -6.95 17.98 -11.82
N LYS A 21 -6.50 19.19 -11.48
CA LYS A 21 -6.53 20.37 -12.36
C LYS A 21 -5.70 20.18 -13.63
N LYS A 22 -4.53 19.53 -13.55
CA LYS A 22 -3.65 19.31 -14.70
C LYS A 22 -4.17 18.23 -15.64
N ALA A 23 -4.91 17.25 -15.10
CA ALA A 23 -5.61 16.26 -15.90
C ALA A 23 -6.73 16.90 -16.73
N GLU A 24 -7.54 17.78 -16.12
CA GLU A 24 -8.61 18.50 -16.80
C GLU A 24 -8.08 19.39 -17.94
N GLU A 25 -7.03 20.17 -17.68
CA GLU A 25 -6.37 21.02 -18.71
C GLU A 25 -5.83 20.20 -19.90
N MET A 26 -5.30 19.00 -19.66
CA MET A 26 -4.80 18.15 -20.75
C MET A 26 -5.90 17.54 -21.61
N VAL A 27 -7.03 17.18 -21.02
CA VAL A 27 -8.18 16.67 -21.77
C VAL A 27 -8.71 17.75 -22.71
N GLU A 28 -8.79 18.99 -22.22
CA GLU A 28 -9.10 20.17 -23.05
C GLU A 28 -8.08 20.37 -24.17
N GLU A 29 -6.78 20.30 -23.89
CA GLU A 29 -5.72 20.47 -24.89
C GLU A 29 -5.72 19.36 -25.95
N LEU A 30 -6.00 18.11 -25.55
CA LEU A 30 -6.11 16.96 -26.46
C LEU A 30 -7.34 17.09 -27.36
N LYS A 31 -8.49 17.52 -26.83
CA LYS A 31 -9.69 17.80 -27.64
C LYS A 31 -9.43 18.91 -28.66
N ALA A 32 -8.79 20.01 -28.22
CA ALA A 32 -8.51 21.17 -29.05
C ALA A 32 -7.46 20.88 -30.14
N ARG A 33 -6.39 20.15 -29.80
CA ARG A 33 -5.27 19.90 -30.74
C ARG A 33 -5.49 18.69 -31.66
N TYR A 34 -6.19 17.66 -31.22
CA TYR A 34 -6.30 16.40 -31.95
C TYR A 34 -7.63 16.15 -32.66
N LYS A 35 -8.62 17.07 -32.55
CA LYS A 35 -9.98 16.87 -33.09
C LYS A 35 -10.54 15.49 -32.72
N MET A 36 -10.28 15.04 -31.49
CA MET A 36 -10.84 13.79 -30.99
C MET A 36 -12.35 13.89 -30.97
N SER A 37 -13.01 12.86 -31.50
CA SER A 37 -14.45 12.69 -31.34
C SER A 37 -14.79 12.47 -29.86
N GLU A 38 -16.04 12.74 -29.46
CA GLU A 38 -16.49 12.45 -28.09
C GLU A 38 -16.28 10.98 -27.71
N GLU A 39 -16.40 10.09 -28.67
CA GLU A 39 -16.27 8.64 -28.51
C GLU A 39 -14.82 8.24 -28.19
N GLU A 40 -13.85 8.79 -28.93
CA GLU A 40 -12.42 8.61 -28.64
C GLU A 40 -12.02 9.24 -27.30
N GLY A 41 -12.62 10.39 -26.95
CA GLY A 41 -12.44 11.05 -25.65
C GLY A 41 -12.91 10.20 -24.47
N ARG A 42 -14.08 9.57 -24.60
CA ARG A 42 -14.61 8.65 -23.57
C ARG A 42 -13.74 7.41 -23.45
N ALA A 43 -13.35 6.79 -24.57
CA ALA A 43 -12.50 5.61 -24.56
C ALA A 43 -11.13 5.89 -23.92
N PHE A 44 -10.53 7.05 -24.19
CA PHE A 44 -9.28 7.47 -23.55
C PHE A 44 -9.43 7.66 -22.03
N MET A 45 -10.53 8.29 -21.61
CA MET A 45 -10.78 8.51 -20.18
C MET A 45 -11.03 7.20 -19.42
N GLU A 46 -11.75 6.25 -20.02
CA GLU A 46 -11.94 4.90 -19.46
C GLU A 46 -10.60 4.18 -19.29
N ARG A 47 -9.71 4.22 -20.31
CA ARG A 47 -8.37 3.62 -20.22
C ARG A 47 -7.55 4.24 -19.08
N ILE A 48 -7.57 5.57 -18.92
CA ILE A 48 -6.87 6.23 -17.81
C ILE A 48 -7.42 5.75 -16.46
N GLN A 49 -8.74 5.66 -16.31
CA GLN A 49 -9.36 5.20 -15.06
C GLN A 49 -9.02 3.74 -14.77
N GLU A 50 -9.04 2.88 -15.78
CA GLU A 50 -8.69 1.46 -15.64
C GLU A 50 -7.22 1.28 -15.24
N MET A 51 -6.30 1.99 -15.90
CA MET A 51 -4.89 2.00 -15.52
C MET A 51 -4.65 2.57 -14.13
N ALA A 52 -5.37 3.63 -13.74
CA ALA A 52 -5.27 4.19 -12.39
C ALA A 52 -5.74 3.20 -11.33
N ARG A 53 -6.85 2.46 -11.58
CA ARG A 53 -7.33 1.40 -10.67
C ARG A 53 -6.34 0.24 -10.56
N ALA A 54 -5.87 -0.28 -11.70
CA ALA A 54 -4.89 -1.37 -11.73
C ALA A 54 -3.54 -0.97 -11.12
N GLY A 55 -3.12 0.29 -11.31
CA GLY A 55 -1.93 0.85 -10.69
C GLY A 55 -2.08 1.00 -9.17
N LYS A 56 -3.27 1.35 -8.69
CA LYS A 56 -3.56 1.48 -7.26
C LYS A 56 -3.43 0.15 -6.54
N GLU A 57 -4.12 -0.91 -7.00
CA GLU A 57 -4.03 -2.25 -6.38
C GLU A 57 -2.59 -2.77 -6.31
N ARG A 58 -1.87 -2.74 -7.43
CA ARG A 58 -0.47 -3.19 -7.48
C ARG A 58 0.47 -2.36 -6.60
N SER A 59 0.21 -1.05 -6.48
CA SER A 59 1.01 -0.18 -5.63
C SER A 59 0.77 -0.43 -4.14
N THR A 60 -0.47 -0.75 -3.73
CA THR A 60 -0.77 -1.15 -2.34
C THR A 60 -0.04 -2.44 -1.97
N ASP A 61 -0.15 -3.49 -2.78
CA ASP A 61 0.48 -4.78 -2.51
C ASP A 61 2.01 -4.67 -2.46
N PHE A 62 2.58 -3.90 -3.39
CA PHE A 62 4.02 -3.65 -3.44
C PHE A 62 4.49 -2.86 -2.23
N ALA A 63 3.77 -1.80 -1.86
CA ALA A 63 4.09 -0.99 -0.68
C ALA A 63 3.99 -1.79 0.61
N GLU A 64 2.92 -2.58 0.80
CA GLU A 64 2.77 -3.44 1.98
C GLU A 64 3.87 -4.48 2.08
N THR A 65 4.23 -5.11 0.95
CA THR A 65 5.29 -6.14 0.91
C THR A 65 6.65 -5.55 1.24
N GLU A 66 7.00 -4.40 0.65
CA GLU A 66 8.28 -3.75 0.90
C GLU A 66 8.36 -3.19 2.33
N VAL A 67 7.28 -2.62 2.87
CA VAL A 67 7.23 -2.17 4.27
C VAL A 67 7.42 -3.36 5.21
N LYS A 68 6.72 -4.49 4.99
CA LYS A 68 6.93 -5.72 5.79
C LYS A 68 8.38 -6.20 5.72
N ARG A 69 8.98 -6.30 4.53
CA ARG A 69 10.40 -6.69 4.38
C ARG A 69 11.37 -5.78 5.14
N VAL A 70 11.12 -4.47 5.11
CA VAL A 70 11.95 -3.51 5.85
C VAL A 70 11.81 -3.73 7.35
N LEU A 71 10.57 -3.85 7.86
CA LEU A 71 10.27 -4.10 9.27
C LEU A 71 10.92 -5.40 9.77
N ASP A 72 10.82 -6.48 9.00
CA ASP A 72 11.47 -7.77 9.29
C ASP A 72 13.00 -7.61 9.37
N ARG A 73 13.59 -6.87 8.42
CA ARG A 73 15.04 -6.70 8.35
C ARG A 73 15.62 -5.85 9.47
N ILE A 74 14.85 -4.90 10.01
CA ILE A 74 15.24 -4.11 11.18
C ILE A 74 14.83 -4.76 12.52
N GLY A 75 14.24 -5.96 12.47
CA GLY A 75 13.88 -6.75 13.65
C GLY A 75 12.66 -6.23 14.41
N VAL A 76 11.77 -5.49 13.75
CA VAL A 76 10.51 -5.07 14.35
C VAL A 76 9.55 -6.26 14.39
N ILE A 77 9.30 -6.75 15.59
CA ILE A 77 8.32 -7.81 15.86
C ILE A 77 6.89 -7.25 15.85
N THR A 78 5.97 -8.03 15.31
CA THR A 78 4.54 -7.70 15.32
C THR A 78 3.96 -7.83 16.73
N ARG A 79 2.79 -7.20 16.95
CA ARG A 79 2.10 -7.30 18.23
C ARG A 79 1.66 -8.74 18.53
N GLU A 80 1.23 -9.47 17.51
CA GLU A 80 0.82 -10.87 17.65
C GLU A 80 1.98 -11.78 18.07
N GLU A 81 3.16 -11.61 17.46
CA GLU A 81 4.37 -12.35 17.82
C GLU A 81 4.82 -12.05 19.26
N PHE A 82 4.74 -10.78 19.67
CA PHE A 82 5.03 -10.37 21.04
C PHE A 82 4.06 -11.01 22.05
N ASP A 83 2.75 -10.96 21.76
CA ASP A 83 1.74 -11.52 22.66
C ASP A 83 1.83 -13.05 22.74
N LEU A 84 2.20 -13.72 21.65
CA LEU A 84 2.48 -15.16 21.63
C LEU A 84 3.69 -15.49 22.52
N LEU A 85 4.79 -14.72 22.38
CA LEU A 85 5.97 -14.89 23.22
C LEU A 85 5.64 -14.65 24.69
N LYS A 86 4.90 -13.58 25.01
CA LYS A 86 4.45 -13.25 26.36
C LYS A 86 3.68 -14.40 27.00
N ARG A 87 2.68 -14.96 26.30
CA ARG A 87 1.90 -16.12 26.82
C ARG A 87 2.78 -17.33 27.10
N ARG A 88 3.78 -17.59 26.26
CA ARG A 88 4.74 -18.68 26.48
C ARG A 88 5.60 -18.43 27.70
N VAL A 89 6.06 -17.20 27.90
CA VAL A 89 6.82 -16.79 29.09
C VAL A 89 5.96 -16.92 30.34
N ASP A 90 4.75 -16.36 30.36
CA ASP A 90 3.81 -16.47 31.48
C ASP A 90 3.56 -17.94 31.87
N GLY A 91 3.39 -18.82 30.87
CA GLY A 91 3.18 -20.25 31.09
C GLY A 91 4.41 -21.01 31.60
N LEU A 92 5.62 -20.53 31.32
CA LEU A 92 6.87 -21.07 31.87
C LEU A 92 7.11 -20.58 33.30
N GLU A 93 6.86 -19.29 33.56
CA GLU A 93 6.97 -18.69 34.90
C GLU A 93 5.98 -19.33 35.86
N ALA A 94 4.75 -19.63 35.43
CA ALA A 94 3.76 -20.34 36.23
C ALA A 94 4.20 -21.76 36.62
N ARG A 95 5.04 -22.42 35.80
CA ARG A 95 5.60 -23.75 36.09
C ARG A 95 6.85 -23.72 36.98
N GLN A 96 7.54 -22.58 37.00
CA GLN A 96 8.75 -22.39 37.81
C GLN A 96 8.46 -21.77 39.17
N ARG A 97 7.24 -21.32 39.44
CA ARG A 97 6.85 -20.84 40.76
C ARG A 97 6.99 -22.00 41.77
N PRO A 98 7.88 -21.89 42.77
CA PRO A 98 7.95 -22.87 43.84
C PRO A 98 6.59 -22.91 44.55
N VAL A 99 6.13 -24.11 44.89
CA VAL A 99 5.00 -24.30 45.79
C VAL A 99 5.52 -24.05 47.22
N ASP A 100 5.86 -22.81 47.52
CA ASP A 100 6.27 -22.38 48.86
C ASP A 100 5.35 -21.24 49.31
N ASP A 101 4.04 -21.49 49.30
CA ASP A 101 3.09 -20.82 50.19
C ASP A 101 2.72 -21.85 51.29
N GLU A 102 3.69 -22.24 52.12
CA GLU A 102 3.37 -22.68 53.47
C GLU A 102 3.25 -21.42 54.35
N PRO A 103 2.11 -21.18 55.02
CA PRO A 103 2.01 -20.08 55.95
C PRO A 103 2.97 -20.37 57.11
N GLY A 104 4.04 -19.57 57.21
CA GLY A 104 5.02 -19.70 58.29
C GLY A 104 4.35 -19.64 59.66
N PRO A 105 4.84 -20.42 60.65
CA PRO A 105 4.19 -20.51 61.95
C PRO A 105 4.26 -19.15 62.66
N GLU A 106 3.11 -18.72 63.17
CA GLU A 106 3.01 -17.62 64.12
C GLU A 106 3.90 -17.92 65.35
N CYS A 107 4.89 -17.06 65.60
CA CYS A 107 5.61 -16.91 66.86
C CYS A 107 5.96 -15.42 67.05
#